data_AF-A0A952GD20-F1
#
_entry.id   AF-A0A952GD20-F1
#
_cell.length_a   1.000
_cell.length_b   1.000
_cell.length_c   1.000
_cell.angle_alpha   90.00
_cell.angle_beta   90.00
_cell.angle_gamma   90.00
#
_symmetry.space_group_name_H-M   'P 1'
#
loop_
_entity.id
_entity.type
_entity.pdbx_description
1 polymer ?
#
loop_
_entity_poly.entity_id
_entity_poly.type
_entity_poly.pdbx_seq_one_letter_code
_entity_poly.pdbx_strand_id
1 'polypeptide(L)'
;MRASPDVPVKTVYDVVVVGAGAAGMTAALAAARQGLDTLVIEKSSWFGGSTARSGGGVWIPGNYALVAAGEADDLEESKKYLDSIVGDVVPKVRRDTYIDRGPEVMEFVRDNTPVRFTWVPEYADYLPEAPGGRARGRTVEPVPLDARFLGDELERLHPPYGKAPANLIVTQADYRKISLGLRTLKGPLTMLRVMLMRLVSMVLGRKMYAMGNALAIGLRKGLLDAGVPVSYDTELTGVVIEGGRVTGVRVLKDGVATEIRATRGVIMGSGGFEKNLEMREKYQPQPTSVDWTTGAPSNAGGGILAGIAAGAEIDLMDDAWWGPTIPLPNGPWFCLAERNLPGSIIVNAAGRRFMNEALPYVEAVHEIYKGEETGVGHVPSWMVFDQRYRNRYLFAGLSPRQPFPGRWFKSGVLKKAADVEGLATEIGVP
;
A
#
# COMPACT_ATOMS: atom_id res chain seq x y z
N MET A 1 -7.97 23.64 -16.40
CA MET A 1 -9.04 22.75 -16.85
C MET A 1 -9.88 22.43 -15.62
N ARG A 2 -11.20 22.54 -15.71
CA ARG A 2 -12.09 22.39 -14.54
C ARG A 2 -12.29 20.88 -14.33
N ALA A 3 -11.95 20.38 -13.14
CA ALA A 3 -12.37 19.06 -12.70
C ALA A 3 -13.87 18.87 -12.99
N SER A 4 -14.30 17.64 -13.30
CA SER A 4 -15.72 17.34 -13.48
C SER A 4 -16.53 18.01 -12.36
N PRO A 5 -17.61 18.74 -12.70
CA PRO A 5 -18.37 19.50 -11.73
C PRO A 5 -18.84 18.54 -10.63
N ASP A 6 -18.63 18.97 -9.38
CA ASP A 6 -19.00 18.20 -8.21
C ASP A 6 -20.50 17.90 -8.27
N VAL A 7 -20.88 16.63 -8.25
CA VAL A 7 -22.29 16.24 -8.34
C VAL A 7 -22.98 16.69 -7.05
N PRO A 8 -24.12 17.41 -7.12
CA PRO A 8 -24.86 17.80 -5.92
C PRO A 8 -25.18 16.57 -5.07
N VAL A 9 -24.64 16.55 -3.85
CA VAL A 9 -24.82 15.45 -2.90
C VAL A 9 -26.21 15.56 -2.28
N LYS A 10 -26.99 14.48 -2.34
CA LYS A 10 -28.30 14.41 -1.66
C LYS A 10 -28.09 14.38 -0.14
N THR A 11 -29.12 14.74 0.61
CA THR A 11 -29.09 14.60 2.08
C THR A 11 -29.39 13.16 2.55
N VAL A 12 -29.86 12.27 1.66
CA VAL A 12 -30.26 10.90 1.99
C VAL A 12 -29.79 9.93 0.90
N TYR A 13 -29.18 8.82 1.31
CA TYR A 13 -28.79 7.67 0.50
C TYR A 13 -29.17 6.37 1.22
N ASP A 14 -29.17 5.24 0.51
CA ASP A 14 -29.32 3.94 1.16
C ASP A 14 -28.05 3.54 1.90
N VAL A 15 -26.90 3.67 1.22
CA VAL A 15 -25.58 3.35 1.77
C VAL A 15 -24.64 4.53 1.60
N VAL A 16 -23.97 4.92 2.69
CA VAL A 16 -22.87 5.88 2.66
C VAL A 16 -21.57 5.15 2.95
N VAL A 17 -20.60 5.26 2.05
CA VAL A 17 -19.28 4.66 2.19
C VAL A 17 -18.25 5.76 2.44
N VAL A 18 -17.43 5.60 3.47
CA VAL A 18 -16.39 6.57 3.84
C VAL A 18 -15.03 6.08 3.33
N GLY A 19 -14.44 6.81 2.40
CA GLY A 19 -13.12 6.56 1.81
C GLY A 19 -13.18 5.97 0.41
N ALA A 20 -12.42 6.56 -0.52
CA ALA A 20 -12.33 6.13 -1.91
C ALA A 20 -11.09 5.24 -2.20
N GLY A 21 -10.68 4.41 -1.24
CA GLY A 21 -9.68 3.34 -1.44
C GLY A 21 -10.29 2.07 -2.06
N ALA A 22 -9.49 1.00 -2.23
CA ALA A 22 -10.00 -0.26 -2.80
C ALA A 22 -11.18 -0.85 -2.02
N ALA A 23 -11.11 -0.87 -0.69
CA ALA A 23 -12.16 -1.41 0.16
C ALA A 23 -13.47 -0.61 0.00
N GLY A 24 -13.41 0.72 0.15
CA GLY A 24 -14.58 1.59 0.02
C GLY A 24 -15.20 1.56 -1.37
N MET A 25 -14.40 1.69 -2.44
CA MET A 25 -14.93 1.64 -3.80
C MET A 25 -15.51 0.26 -4.16
N THR A 26 -14.92 -0.84 -3.69
CA THR A 26 -15.47 -2.18 -3.92
C THR A 26 -16.79 -2.38 -3.18
N ALA A 27 -16.88 -1.93 -1.91
CA ALA A 27 -18.11 -2.00 -1.13
C ALA A 27 -19.22 -1.14 -1.74
N ALA A 28 -18.90 0.08 -2.18
CA ALA A 28 -19.86 0.98 -2.83
C ALA A 28 -20.37 0.38 -4.15
N LEU A 29 -19.48 -0.22 -4.94
CA LEU A 29 -19.87 -0.90 -6.17
C LEU A 29 -20.78 -2.11 -5.87
N ALA A 30 -20.46 -2.90 -4.85
CA ALA A 30 -21.30 -4.03 -4.43
C ALA A 30 -22.70 -3.58 -4.00
N ALA A 31 -22.81 -2.52 -3.19
CA ALA A 31 -24.09 -1.95 -2.79
C ALA A 31 -24.91 -1.45 -4.00
N ALA A 32 -24.28 -0.72 -4.92
CA ALA A 32 -24.95 -0.22 -6.12
C ALA A 32 -25.41 -1.35 -7.06
N ARG A 33 -24.65 -2.44 -7.17
CA ARG A 33 -25.06 -3.63 -7.95
C ARG A 33 -26.23 -4.38 -7.34
N GLN A 34 -26.54 -4.14 -6.07
CA GLN A 34 -27.76 -4.60 -5.41
C GLN A 34 -28.92 -3.58 -5.52
N GLY A 35 -28.76 -2.53 -6.32
CA GLY A 35 -29.77 -1.51 -6.56
C GLY A 35 -29.91 -0.47 -5.44
N LEU A 36 -28.94 -0.38 -4.52
CA LEU A 36 -28.97 0.59 -3.42
C LEU A 36 -28.40 1.95 -3.86
N ASP A 37 -29.11 3.03 -3.56
CA ASP A 37 -28.61 4.40 -3.80
C ASP A 37 -27.40 4.65 -2.90
N THR A 38 -26.21 4.79 -3.50
CA THR A 38 -24.95 4.72 -2.78
C THR A 38 -24.13 5.99 -3.01
N LEU A 39 -23.54 6.52 -1.94
CA LEU A 39 -22.57 7.62 -1.99
C LEU A 39 -21.22 7.17 -1.44
N VAL A 40 -20.13 7.57 -2.09
CA VAL A 40 -18.79 7.57 -1.48
C VAL A 40 -18.43 8.98 -1.06
N ILE A 41 -17.96 9.18 0.18
CA ILE A 41 -17.31 10.42 0.61
C ILE A 41 -15.80 10.20 0.74
N GLU A 42 -15.01 11.16 0.27
CA GLU A 42 -13.55 11.11 0.29
C GLU A 42 -13.00 12.42 0.85
N LYS A 43 -12.15 12.31 1.87
CA LYS A 43 -11.58 13.46 2.57
C LYS A 43 -10.67 14.30 1.67
N SER A 44 -9.95 13.66 0.75
CA SER A 44 -9.03 14.34 -0.15
C SER A 44 -9.68 14.74 -1.48
N SER A 45 -8.95 15.51 -2.28
CA SER A 45 -9.33 15.82 -3.66
C SER A 45 -9.09 14.66 -4.63
N TRP A 46 -8.56 13.54 -4.13
CA TRP A 46 -8.13 12.38 -4.91
C TRP A 46 -8.82 11.08 -4.48
N PHE A 47 -9.05 10.17 -5.44
CA PHE A 47 -9.43 8.79 -5.13
C PHE A 47 -8.20 7.88 -5.05
N GLY A 48 -8.37 6.75 -4.38
CA GLY A 48 -7.41 5.65 -4.31
C GLY A 48 -6.58 5.59 -3.03
N GLY A 49 -6.36 6.71 -2.33
CA GLY A 49 -5.63 6.74 -1.05
C GLY A 49 -4.32 5.91 -1.06
N SER A 50 -4.08 5.13 -0.01
CA SER A 50 -2.91 4.23 0.07
C SER A 50 -2.97 3.11 -0.97
N THR A 51 -4.15 2.71 -1.47
CA THR A 51 -4.28 1.74 -2.57
C THR A 51 -3.55 2.23 -3.81
N ALA A 52 -3.81 3.46 -4.28
CA ALA A 52 -3.16 4.01 -5.48
C ALA A 52 -1.63 4.11 -5.35
N ARG A 53 -1.12 4.30 -4.12
CA ARG A 53 0.31 4.38 -3.80
C ARG A 53 0.99 3.00 -3.70
N SER A 54 0.24 1.91 -3.66
CA SER A 54 0.74 0.56 -3.40
C SER A 54 1.34 -0.11 -4.65
N GLY A 55 2.12 -1.18 -4.42
CA GLY A 55 2.59 -2.08 -5.48
C GLY A 55 1.48 -2.90 -6.16
N GLY A 56 0.25 -2.87 -5.64
CA GLY A 56 -0.90 -3.57 -6.23
C GLY A 56 -0.93 -5.08 -6.02
N GLY A 57 -0.05 -5.64 -5.17
CA GLY A 57 -0.14 -7.05 -4.80
C GLY A 57 -1.44 -7.34 -4.06
N VAL A 58 -2.14 -8.38 -4.50
CA VAL A 58 -3.37 -8.90 -3.88
C VAL A 58 -3.12 -10.36 -3.53
N TRP A 59 -3.22 -10.68 -2.25
CA TRP A 59 -3.09 -12.05 -1.77
C TRP A 59 -4.51 -12.60 -1.58
N ILE A 60 -5.03 -13.33 -2.55
CA ILE A 60 -6.35 -13.99 -2.45
C ILE A 60 -6.16 -15.38 -3.03
N PRO A 61 -6.03 -16.42 -2.22
CA PRO A 61 -5.82 -17.76 -2.72
C PRO A 61 -7.03 -18.28 -3.52
N GLY A 62 -6.80 -19.22 -4.44
CA GLY A 62 -7.86 -19.91 -5.20
C GLY A 62 -8.58 -19.05 -6.24
N ASN A 63 -8.10 -17.84 -6.50
CA ASN A 63 -8.73 -16.94 -7.46
C ASN A 63 -8.53 -17.35 -8.94
N TYR A 64 -9.37 -16.81 -9.82
CA TYR A 64 -9.37 -17.14 -11.25
C TYR A 64 -8.04 -16.89 -11.97
N ALA A 65 -7.22 -15.93 -11.52
CA ALA A 65 -5.95 -15.61 -12.18
C ALA A 65 -4.87 -16.64 -11.86
N LEU A 66 -4.89 -17.23 -10.66
CA LEU A 66 -4.02 -18.34 -10.30
C LEU A 66 -4.40 -19.61 -11.07
N VAL A 67 -5.71 -19.89 -11.17
CA VAL A 67 -6.24 -21.00 -11.96
C VAL A 67 -5.82 -20.85 -13.43
N ALA A 68 -6.01 -19.67 -14.02
CA ALA A 68 -5.63 -19.39 -15.41
C ALA A 68 -4.11 -19.51 -15.66
N ALA A 69 -3.29 -19.28 -14.63
CA ALA A 69 -1.84 -19.43 -14.69
C ALA A 69 -1.37 -20.89 -14.47
N GLY A 70 -2.28 -21.83 -14.17
CA GLY A 70 -1.93 -23.21 -13.82
C GLY A 70 -1.34 -23.36 -12.41
N GLU A 71 -1.54 -22.36 -11.54
CA GLU A 71 -1.00 -22.31 -10.17
C GLU A 71 -2.14 -22.36 -9.14
N ALA A 72 -3.22 -23.08 -9.45
CA ALA A 72 -4.39 -23.21 -8.59
C ALA A 72 -4.00 -23.52 -7.13
N ASP A 73 -4.59 -22.80 -6.19
CA ASP A 73 -4.39 -23.09 -4.77
C ASP A 73 -5.24 -24.26 -4.31
N ASP A 74 -4.68 -25.02 -3.37
CA ASP A 74 -5.48 -25.74 -2.40
C ASP A 74 -5.86 -24.75 -1.29
N LEU A 75 -7.16 -24.48 -1.12
CA LEU A 75 -7.64 -23.55 -0.11
C LEU A 75 -7.36 -24.05 1.30
N GLU A 76 -7.31 -25.37 1.53
CA GLU A 76 -7.01 -25.92 2.85
C GLU A 76 -5.53 -25.70 3.22
N GLU A 77 -4.60 -25.83 2.28
CA GLU A 77 -3.20 -25.44 2.51
C GLU A 77 -3.05 -23.92 2.72
N SER A 78 -3.92 -23.11 2.09
CA SER A 78 -3.93 -21.66 2.31
C SER A 78 -4.47 -21.29 3.71
N LYS A 79 -5.50 -22.00 4.19
CA LYS A 79 -5.99 -21.87 5.57
C LYS A 79 -4.93 -22.30 6.57
N LYS A 80 -4.28 -23.44 6.34
CA LYS A 80 -3.17 -23.94 7.16
C LYS A 80 -2.02 -22.92 7.25
N TYR A 81 -1.71 -22.24 6.15
CA TYR A 81 -0.74 -21.15 6.14
C TYR A 81 -1.15 -20.00 7.05
N LEU A 82 -2.35 -19.44 6.88
CA LEU A 82 -2.83 -18.37 7.76
C LEU A 82 -2.96 -18.82 9.22
N ASP A 83 -3.39 -20.06 9.46
CA ASP A 83 -3.47 -20.63 10.81
C ASP A 83 -2.09 -20.67 11.47
N SER A 84 -1.05 -21.06 10.73
CA SER A 84 0.31 -21.17 11.26
C SER A 84 0.97 -19.82 11.56
N ILE A 85 0.70 -18.78 10.78
CA ILE A 85 1.40 -17.48 10.91
C ILE A 85 0.60 -16.44 11.71
N VAL A 86 -0.73 -16.59 11.81
CA VAL A 86 -1.58 -15.65 12.58
C VAL A 86 -1.87 -16.17 13.99
N GLY A 87 -1.91 -17.49 14.20
CA GLY A 87 -2.27 -18.08 15.49
C GLY A 87 -3.68 -17.68 15.94
N ASP A 88 -3.89 -17.43 17.23
CA ASP A 88 -5.22 -17.14 17.78
C ASP A 88 -5.54 -15.64 17.89
N VAL A 89 -4.66 -14.77 17.41
CA VAL A 89 -4.82 -13.31 17.45
C VAL A 89 -6.06 -12.86 16.67
N VAL A 90 -6.42 -13.57 15.60
CA VAL A 90 -7.62 -13.29 14.81
C VAL A 90 -8.57 -14.49 14.85
N PRO A 91 -9.87 -14.29 15.17
CA PRO A 91 -10.86 -15.37 15.19
C PRO A 91 -10.87 -16.15 13.89
N LYS A 92 -10.84 -17.50 14.00
CA LYS A 92 -10.76 -18.40 12.82
C LYS A 92 -11.83 -18.12 11.77
N VAL A 93 -13.06 -17.80 12.19
CA VAL A 93 -14.16 -17.44 11.27
C VAL A 93 -13.81 -16.29 10.33
N ARG A 94 -13.03 -15.28 10.77
CA ARG A 94 -12.62 -14.16 9.91
C ARG A 94 -11.58 -14.60 8.88
N ARG A 95 -10.63 -15.44 9.29
CA ARG A 95 -9.58 -15.99 8.41
C ARG A 95 -10.18 -16.92 7.36
N ASP A 96 -11.03 -17.86 7.79
CA ASP A 96 -11.69 -18.80 6.89
C ASP A 96 -12.61 -18.05 5.91
N THR A 97 -13.41 -17.08 6.39
CA THR A 97 -14.26 -16.24 5.51
C THR A 97 -13.43 -15.51 4.45
N TYR A 98 -12.27 -14.97 4.81
CA TYR A 98 -11.39 -14.29 3.87
C TYR A 98 -10.87 -15.24 2.77
N ILE A 99 -10.45 -16.45 3.14
CA ILE A 99 -9.98 -17.46 2.16
C ILE A 99 -11.14 -17.95 1.29
N ASP A 100 -12.27 -18.31 1.90
CA ASP A 100 -13.38 -18.95 1.19
C ASP A 100 -14.11 -17.96 0.26
N ARG A 101 -14.23 -16.69 0.66
CA ARG A 101 -14.98 -15.66 -0.10
C ARG A 101 -14.11 -14.75 -0.95
N GLY A 102 -12.79 -14.77 -0.73
CA GLY A 102 -11.84 -13.94 -1.47
C GLY A 102 -11.93 -14.09 -3.00
N PRO A 103 -11.97 -15.31 -3.56
CA PRO A 103 -12.13 -15.53 -5.00
C PRO A 103 -13.35 -14.83 -5.59
N GLU A 104 -14.48 -14.83 -4.87
CA GLU A 104 -15.71 -14.19 -5.33
C GLU A 104 -15.59 -12.67 -5.41
N VAL A 105 -14.83 -12.05 -4.51
CA VAL A 105 -14.55 -10.60 -4.58
C VAL A 105 -13.73 -10.29 -5.83
N MET A 106 -12.76 -11.14 -6.17
CA MET A 106 -11.97 -10.97 -7.39
C MET A 106 -12.79 -11.14 -8.66
N GLU A 107 -13.70 -12.12 -8.69
CA GLU A 107 -14.65 -12.32 -9.79
C GLU A 107 -15.60 -11.14 -9.91
N PHE A 108 -16.16 -10.66 -8.80
CA PHE A 108 -17.00 -9.48 -8.76
C PHE A 108 -16.28 -8.25 -9.35
N VAL A 109 -15.03 -8.00 -8.96
CA VAL A 109 -14.22 -6.91 -9.51
C VAL A 109 -13.95 -7.10 -11.00
N ARG A 110 -13.62 -8.32 -11.45
CA ARG A 110 -13.43 -8.66 -12.87
C ARG A 110 -14.69 -8.35 -13.69
N ASP A 111 -15.85 -8.71 -13.18
CA ASP A 111 -17.11 -8.68 -13.91
C ASP A 111 -17.74 -7.29 -13.93
N ASN A 112 -17.44 -6.46 -12.94
CA ASN A 112 -18.04 -5.13 -12.79
C ASN A 112 -17.09 -3.97 -13.09
N THR A 113 -15.83 -4.25 -13.43
CA THR A 113 -14.82 -3.22 -13.72
C THR A 113 -13.88 -3.65 -14.85
N PRO A 114 -13.05 -2.72 -15.39
CA PRO A 114 -11.96 -3.07 -16.31
C PRO A 114 -10.78 -3.79 -15.64
N VAL A 115 -10.73 -3.93 -14.31
CA VAL A 115 -9.59 -4.54 -13.62
C VAL A 115 -9.49 -6.03 -13.97
N ARG A 116 -8.30 -6.47 -14.36
CA ARG A 116 -7.96 -7.90 -14.51
C ARG A 116 -6.73 -8.18 -13.66
N PHE A 117 -6.60 -9.41 -13.19
CA PHE A 117 -5.45 -9.83 -12.39
C PHE A 117 -4.64 -10.90 -13.12
N THR A 118 -3.35 -10.95 -12.84
CA THR A 118 -2.43 -12.00 -13.26
C THR A 118 -1.58 -12.44 -12.07
N TRP A 119 -1.19 -13.72 -12.03
CA TRP A 119 -0.24 -14.22 -11.04
C TRP A 119 1.11 -13.50 -11.14
N VAL A 120 1.79 -13.33 -10.00
CA VAL A 120 3.16 -12.82 -9.88
C VAL A 120 4.11 -14.00 -9.66
N PRO A 121 4.79 -14.50 -10.71
CA PRO A 121 5.63 -15.69 -10.59
C PRO A 121 6.82 -15.47 -9.66
N GLU A 122 7.06 -16.44 -8.78
CA GLU A 122 8.21 -16.48 -7.87
C GLU A 122 8.27 -15.28 -6.90
N TYR A 123 7.11 -14.71 -6.57
CA TYR A 123 6.96 -13.78 -5.47
C TYR A 123 6.43 -14.52 -4.26
N ALA A 124 7.35 -15.13 -3.52
CA ALA A 124 7.06 -16.01 -2.38
C ALA A 124 6.06 -15.40 -1.40
N ASP A 125 5.28 -16.26 -0.76
CA ASP A 125 4.73 -15.88 0.54
C ASP A 125 5.86 -15.44 1.47
N TYR A 126 5.57 -14.58 2.44
CA TYR A 126 6.60 -13.99 3.28
C TYR A 126 7.29 -15.01 4.20
N LEU A 127 6.60 -16.08 4.57
CA LEU A 127 7.14 -17.17 5.38
C LEU A 127 6.92 -18.51 4.64
N PRO A 128 7.59 -18.71 3.48
CA PRO A 128 7.28 -19.83 2.59
C PRO A 128 7.59 -21.21 3.18
N GLU A 129 8.44 -21.27 4.22
CA GLU A 129 8.75 -22.47 4.99
C GLU A 129 7.68 -22.84 6.03
N ALA A 130 6.76 -21.94 6.36
CA ALA A 130 5.68 -22.23 7.27
C ALA A 130 4.71 -23.28 6.65
N PRO A 131 3.99 -24.07 7.47
CA PRO A 131 3.02 -25.03 6.97
C PRO A 131 2.03 -24.39 5.99
N GLY A 132 1.91 -24.91 4.75
CA GLY A 132 1.05 -24.33 3.71
C GLY A 132 1.64 -23.13 2.95
N GLY A 133 2.86 -22.68 3.29
CA GLY A 133 3.58 -21.63 2.59
C GLY A 133 4.01 -22.03 1.16
N ARG A 134 4.07 -21.08 0.23
CA ARG A 134 4.52 -21.29 -1.15
C ARG A 134 5.71 -20.40 -1.49
N ALA A 135 6.87 -21.02 -1.72
CA ALA A 135 8.07 -20.35 -2.19
C ALA A 135 7.92 -19.68 -3.57
N ARG A 136 7.02 -20.20 -4.43
CA ARG A 136 6.67 -19.57 -5.71
C ARG A 136 5.61 -18.48 -5.57
N GLY A 137 4.95 -18.43 -4.41
CA GLY A 137 3.91 -17.46 -4.09
C GLY A 137 2.54 -17.75 -4.67
N ARG A 138 1.55 -17.04 -4.15
CA ARG A 138 0.15 -17.03 -4.62
C ARG A 138 -0.43 -15.62 -4.72
N THR A 139 0.44 -14.62 -4.75
CA THR A 139 0.04 -13.22 -4.97
C THR A 139 -0.29 -12.98 -6.44
N VAL A 140 -1.32 -12.20 -6.69
CA VAL A 140 -1.69 -11.69 -8.01
C VAL A 140 -1.55 -10.17 -8.05
N GLU A 141 -1.50 -9.60 -9.24
CA GLU A 141 -1.42 -8.15 -9.43
C GLU A 141 -2.31 -7.67 -10.58
N PRO A 142 -2.78 -6.41 -10.54
CA PRO A 142 -3.52 -5.82 -11.65
C PRO A 142 -2.72 -5.87 -12.94
N VAL A 143 -3.35 -6.38 -14.00
CA VAL A 143 -2.85 -6.25 -15.36
C VAL A 143 -2.81 -4.75 -15.72
N PRO A 144 -1.70 -4.24 -16.27
CA PRO A 144 -1.63 -2.84 -16.69
C PRO A 144 -2.75 -2.46 -17.65
N LEU A 145 -3.33 -1.28 -17.46
CA LEU A 145 -4.47 -0.79 -18.25
C LEU A 145 -4.22 0.61 -18.82
N ASP A 146 -4.91 0.91 -19.92
CA ASP A 146 -4.93 2.25 -20.52
C ASP A 146 -6.10 3.04 -19.93
N ALA A 147 -5.81 4.05 -19.11
CA ALA A 147 -6.77 4.80 -18.32
C ALA A 147 -7.46 5.94 -19.08
N ARG A 148 -7.27 6.05 -20.41
CA ARG A 148 -7.92 7.11 -21.22
C ARG A 148 -9.44 7.15 -21.06
N PHE A 149 -10.07 6.01 -20.76
CA PHE A 149 -11.51 5.93 -20.51
C PHE A 149 -12.01 6.74 -19.30
N LEU A 150 -11.13 7.15 -18.37
CA LEU A 150 -11.51 7.99 -17.23
C LEU A 150 -11.64 9.48 -17.59
N GLY A 151 -11.08 9.92 -18.71
CA GLY A 151 -11.06 11.34 -19.08
C GLY A 151 -10.43 12.22 -17.99
N ASP A 152 -11.13 13.30 -17.63
CA ASP A 152 -10.68 14.30 -16.65
C ASP A 152 -10.66 13.75 -15.22
N GLU A 153 -11.41 12.69 -14.92
CA GLU A 153 -11.42 12.07 -13.59
C GLU A 153 -10.03 11.52 -13.22
N LEU A 154 -9.19 11.21 -14.21
CA LEU A 154 -7.82 10.77 -13.98
C LEU A 154 -6.96 11.83 -13.25
N GLU A 155 -7.30 13.11 -13.34
CA GLU A 155 -6.62 14.18 -12.59
C GLU A 155 -6.84 14.05 -11.08
N ARG A 156 -7.90 13.34 -10.66
CA ARG A 156 -8.20 13.01 -9.27
C ARG A 156 -7.57 11.69 -8.82
N LEU A 157 -6.76 11.02 -9.62
CA LEU A 157 -6.01 9.85 -9.12
C LEU A 157 -4.98 10.31 -8.08
N HIS A 158 -4.95 9.67 -6.92
CA HIS A 158 -3.98 10.01 -5.88
C HIS A 158 -2.54 9.85 -6.43
N PRO A 159 -1.68 10.87 -6.27
CA PRO A 159 -0.33 10.81 -6.82
C PRO A 159 0.48 9.67 -6.20
N PRO A 160 1.38 9.03 -6.97
CA PRO A 160 2.32 8.05 -6.43
C PRO A 160 3.28 8.72 -5.44
N TYR A 161 3.74 7.98 -4.43
CA TYR A 161 4.71 8.53 -3.46
C TYR A 161 6.11 8.72 -4.08
N GLY A 162 6.44 7.97 -5.13
CA GLY A 162 7.66 8.10 -5.92
C GLY A 162 7.41 8.74 -7.30
N LYS A 163 8.40 9.47 -7.83
CA LYS A 163 8.33 10.08 -9.16
C LYS A 163 8.79 9.10 -10.24
N ALA A 164 7.90 8.19 -10.65
CA ALA A 164 8.13 7.38 -11.85
C ALA A 164 7.77 8.19 -13.11
N PRO A 165 8.53 8.09 -14.22
CA PRO A 165 8.14 8.69 -15.49
C PRO A 165 6.78 8.15 -15.97
N ALA A 166 5.96 9.03 -16.57
CA ALA A 166 4.69 8.62 -17.18
C ALA A 166 4.89 7.46 -18.17
N ASN A 167 3.93 6.53 -18.19
CA ASN A 167 3.93 5.31 -18.99
C ASN A 167 5.12 4.35 -18.77
N LEU A 168 5.94 4.57 -17.73
CA LEU A 168 6.94 3.59 -17.33
C LEU A 168 6.26 2.49 -16.49
N ILE A 169 5.79 1.45 -17.20
CA ILE A 169 5.07 0.35 -16.59
C ILE A 169 6.05 -0.72 -16.13
N VAL A 170 6.15 -0.88 -14.81
CA VAL A 170 6.90 -1.96 -14.16
C VAL A 170 5.89 -2.76 -13.34
N THR A 171 5.73 -4.04 -13.66
CA THR A 171 4.97 -4.98 -12.82
C THR A 171 5.83 -5.46 -11.65
N GLN A 172 5.25 -6.12 -10.65
CA GLN A 172 6.03 -6.74 -9.58
C GLN A 172 6.96 -7.83 -10.12
N ALA A 173 6.48 -8.60 -11.11
CA ALA A 173 7.30 -9.60 -11.80
C ALA A 173 8.50 -8.98 -12.56
N ASP A 174 8.34 -7.77 -13.10
CA ASP A 174 9.44 -7.01 -13.71
C ASP A 174 10.39 -6.45 -12.64
N TYR A 175 9.84 -5.88 -11.56
CA TYR A 175 10.61 -5.25 -10.49
C TYR A 175 11.64 -6.21 -9.90
N ARG A 176 11.26 -7.47 -9.63
CA ARG A 176 12.20 -8.51 -9.16
C ARG A 176 13.42 -8.69 -10.05
N LYS A 177 13.26 -8.57 -11.38
CA LYS A 177 14.36 -8.71 -12.35
C LYS A 177 15.18 -7.42 -12.44
N ILE A 178 14.50 -6.28 -12.42
CA ILE A 178 15.10 -4.95 -12.59
C ILE A 178 15.91 -4.55 -11.33
N SER A 179 15.45 -4.89 -10.12
CA SER A 179 16.13 -4.59 -8.86
C SER A 179 17.52 -5.24 -8.75
N LEU A 180 17.69 -6.42 -9.35
CA LEU A 180 18.98 -7.10 -9.48
C LEU A 180 19.97 -6.40 -10.41
N GLY A 181 19.55 -5.33 -11.11
CA GLY A 181 20.40 -4.49 -11.93
C GLY A 181 21.22 -5.31 -12.94
N LEU A 182 22.54 -5.16 -12.89
CA LEU A 182 23.47 -5.81 -13.83
C LEU A 182 23.87 -7.25 -13.42
N ARG A 183 23.28 -7.81 -12.36
CA ARG A 183 23.61 -9.17 -11.90
C ARG A 183 23.09 -10.27 -12.83
N THR A 184 22.04 -9.99 -13.59
CA THR A 184 21.44 -10.93 -14.54
C THR A 184 21.23 -10.23 -15.87
N LEU A 185 21.32 -10.97 -16.99
CA LEU A 185 20.95 -10.43 -18.31
C LEU A 185 19.46 -10.11 -18.40
N LYS A 186 18.62 -10.81 -17.61
CA LYS A 186 17.16 -10.61 -17.57
C LYS A 186 16.80 -9.21 -17.07
N GLY A 187 17.53 -8.62 -16.13
CA GLY A 187 17.26 -7.27 -15.61
C GLY A 187 17.32 -6.19 -16.69
N PRO A 188 18.47 -5.98 -17.36
CA PRO A 188 18.60 -5.00 -18.44
C PRO A 188 17.69 -5.27 -19.63
N LEU A 189 17.49 -6.54 -20.02
CA LEU A 189 16.57 -6.91 -21.09
C LEU A 189 15.11 -6.55 -20.75
N THR A 190 14.68 -6.78 -19.51
CA THR A 190 13.35 -6.40 -19.03
C THR A 190 13.21 -4.89 -19.04
N MET A 191 14.22 -4.14 -18.57
CA MET A 191 14.22 -2.68 -18.61
C MET A 191 14.13 -2.14 -20.05
N LEU A 192 14.88 -2.72 -20.99
CA LEU A 192 14.83 -2.34 -22.41
C LEU A 192 13.43 -2.57 -22.99
N ARG A 193 12.81 -3.73 -22.70
CA ARG A 193 11.42 -4.02 -23.10
C ARG A 193 10.46 -2.99 -22.53
N VAL A 194 10.57 -2.67 -21.24
CA VAL A 194 9.72 -1.66 -20.57
C VAL A 194 9.88 -0.29 -21.24
N MET A 195 11.12 0.12 -21.55
CA MET A 195 11.39 1.38 -22.25
C MET A 195 10.82 1.42 -23.66
N LEU A 196 10.92 0.31 -24.41
CA LEU A 196 10.32 0.19 -25.73
C LEU A 196 8.78 0.29 -25.65
N MET A 197 8.16 -0.44 -24.73
CA MET A 197 6.71 -0.39 -24.51
C MET A 197 6.24 1.00 -24.07
N ARG A 198 7.06 1.71 -23.29
CA ARG A 198 6.82 3.11 -22.95
C ARG A 198 6.84 3.99 -24.20
N LEU A 199 7.84 3.85 -25.07
CA LEU A 199 7.91 4.60 -26.34
C LEU A 199 6.67 4.35 -27.21
N VAL A 200 6.32 3.08 -27.41
CA VAL A 200 5.11 2.70 -28.16
C VAL A 200 3.86 3.31 -27.54
N SER A 201 3.72 3.27 -26.21
CA SER A 201 2.57 3.84 -25.50
C SER A 201 2.49 5.36 -25.66
N MET A 202 3.63 6.06 -25.63
CA MET A 202 3.69 7.50 -25.87
C MET A 202 3.29 7.85 -27.31
N VAL A 203 3.80 7.12 -28.31
CA VAL A 203 3.45 7.31 -29.73
C VAL A 203 1.95 7.08 -29.97
N LEU A 204 1.37 6.08 -29.30
CA LEU A 204 -0.06 5.77 -29.38
C LEU A 204 -0.93 6.67 -28.48
N GLY A 205 -0.35 7.65 -27.79
CA GLY A 205 -1.05 8.56 -26.88
C GLY A 205 -1.73 7.87 -25.69
N ARG A 206 -1.31 6.64 -25.32
CA ARG A 206 -1.90 5.88 -24.22
C ARG A 206 -1.55 6.49 -22.87
N LYS A 207 -2.43 6.32 -21.89
CA LYS A 207 -2.17 6.66 -20.48
C LYS A 207 -2.15 5.37 -19.68
N MET A 208 -1.01 4.68 -19.70
CA MET A 208 -0.85 3.36 -19.09
C MET A 208 -0.57 3.47 -17.59
N TYR A 209 -1.27 2.64 -16.80
CA TYR A 209 -1.05 2.49 -15.36
C TYR A 209 -0.96 1.01 -14.98
N ALA A 210 -0.26 0.73 -13.88
CA ALA A 210 -0.10 -0.60 -13.28
C ALA A 210 -0.15 -0.48 -11.75
N MET A 211 0.12 -1.57 -11.04
CA MET A 211 0.16 -1.60 -9.57
C MET A 211 -1.16 -1.09 -8.96
N GLY A 212 -1.10 -0.48 -7.77
CA GLY A 212 -2.24 0.09 -7.07
C GLY A 212 -3.01 1.15 -7.87
N ASN A 213 -2.34 1.88 -8.77
CA ASN A 213 -3.00 2.84 -9.65
C ASN A 213 -4.00 2.15 -10.60
N ALA A 214 -3.62 1.05 -11.23
CA ALA A 214 -4.52 0.31 -12.12
C ALA A 214 -5.76 -0.21 -11.37
N LEU A 215 -5.58 -0.71 -10.15
CA LEU A 215 -6.69 -1.13 -9.29
C LEU A 215 -7.63 0.05 -8.97
N ALA A 216 -7.08 1.17 -8.49
CA ALA A 216 -7.88 2.34 -8.14
C ALA A 216 -8.62 2.92 -9.35
N ILE A 217 -7.94 3.04 -10.50
CA ILE A 217 -8.53 3.52 -11.77
C ILE A 217 -9.70 2.64 -12.20
N GLY A 218 -9.51 1.31 -12.22
CA GLY A 218 -10.54 0.40 -12.68
C GLY A 218 -11.74 0.37 -11.73
N LEU A 219 -11.52 0.39 -10.41
CA LEU A 219 -12.59 0.52 -9.43
C LEU A 219 -13.36 1.85 -9.58
N ARG A 220 -12.65 2.96 -9.78
CA ARG A 220 -13.30 4.26 -10.01
C ARG A 220 -14.17 4.24 -11.27
N LYS A 221 -13.71 3.59 -12.34
CA LYS A 221 -14.52 3.38 -13.55
C LYS A 221 -15.75 2.52 -13.27
N GLY A 222 -15.62 1.46 -12.48
CA GLY A 222 -16.76 0.66 -12.03
C GLY A 222 -17.83 1.49 -11.32
N LEU A 223 -17.43 2.41 -10.44
CA LEU A 223 -18.34 3.34 -9.78
C LEU A 223 -19.02 4.29 -10.78
N LEU A 224 -18.27 4.88 -11.71
CA LEU A 224 -18.83 5.74 -12.75
C LEU A 224 -19.89 4.99 -13.59
N ASP A 225 -19.59 3.75 -14.00
CA ASP A 225 -20.51 2.92 -14.79
C ASP A 225 -21.76 2.51 -14.02
N ALA A 226 -21.64 2.36 -12.69
CA ALA A 226 -22.75 2.09 -11.80
C ALA A 226 -23.50 3.35 -11.35
N GLY A 227 -23.09 4.55 -11.80
CA GLY A 227 -23.71 5.82 -11.40
C GLY A 227 -23.48 6.21 -9.94
N VAL A 228 -22.43 5.68 -9.29
CA VAL A 228 -22.12 5.97 -7.89
C VAL A 228 -21.29 7.25 -7.79
N PRO A 229 -21.83 8.34 -7.19
CA PRO A 229 -21.08 9.57 -6.96
C PRO A 229 -19.97 9.37 -5.91
N VAL A 230 -18.87 10.09 -6.11
CA VAL A 230 -17.81 10.28 -5.12
C VAL A 230 -17.77 11.76 -4.78
N SER A 231 -18.08 12.11 -3.54
CA SER A 231 -17.94 13.48 -3.02
C SER A 231 -16.53 13.65 -2.46
N TYR A 232 -15.70 14.36 -3.21
CA TYR A 232 -14.34 14.71 -2.80
C TYR A 232 -14.34 15.86 -1.78
N ASP A 233 -13.19 16.09 -1.15
CA ASP A 233 -12.98 17.17 -0.18
C ASP A 233 -14.07 17.18 0.93
N THR A 234 -14.55 15.98 1.29
CA THR A 234 -15.66 15.75 2.22
C THR A 234 -15.15 14.91 3.39
N GLU A 235 -14.83 15.59 4.49
CA GLU A 235 -14.26 14.95 5.68
C GLU A 235 -15.34 14.38 6.59
N LEU A 236 -15.21 13.11 6.99
CA LEU A 236 -16.02 12.54 8.07
C LEU A 236 -15.64 13.18 9.41
N THR A 237 -16.63 13.74 10.11
CA THR A 237 -16.44 14.31 11.47
C THR A 237 -17.15 13.51 12.55
N GLY A 238 -18.04 12.58 12.18
CA GLY A 238 -18.68 11.66 13.11
C GLY A 238 -19.82 10.86 12.48
N VAL A 239 -20.42 9.96 13.26
CA VAL A 239 -21.64 9.24 12.87
C VAL A 239 -22.87 9.88 13.52
N VAL A 240 -24.03 9.72 12.87
CA VAL A 240 -25.34 10.09 13.43
C VAL A 240 -25.97 8.83 14.02
N ILE A 241 -26.37 8.88 15.29
CA ILE A 241 -26.96 7.74 16.01
C ILE A 241 -28.35 8.13 16.49
N GLU A 242 -29.35 7.32 16.16
CA GLU A 242 -30.74 7.47 16.60
C GLU A 242 -31.26 6.12 17.10
N GLY A 243 -31.80 6.08 18.32
CA GLY A 243 -32.30 4.83 18.91
C GLY A 243 -31.24 3.72 19.00
N GLY A 244 -29.96 4.09 19.18
CA GLY A 244 -28.84 3.15 19.22
C GLY A 244 -28.39 2.63 17.85
N ARG A 245 -29.00 3.07 16.74
CA ARG A 245 -28.61 2.70 15.37
C ARG A 245 -27.86 3.86 14.69
N VAL A 246 -26.77 3.55 13.99
CA VAL A 246 -26.15 4.51 13.06
C VAL A 246 -27.08 4.76 11.88
N THR A 247 -27.53 6.01 11.70
CA THR A 247 -28.49 6.43 10.65
C THR A 247 -27.89 7.40 9.64
N GLY A 248 -26.59 7.70 9.74
CA GLY A 248 -25.90 8.60 8.82
C GLY A 248 -24.51 8.99 9.30
N VAL A 249 -23.94 9.99 8.63
CA VAL A 249 -22.64 10.58 8.94
C VAL A 249 -22.75 12.10 9.01
N ARG A 250 -21.94 12.71 9.87
CA ARG A 250 -21.64 14.14 9.84
C ARG A 250 -20.38 14.36 9.03
N VAL A 251 -20.42 15.34 8.13
CA VAL A 251 -19.31 15.67 7.25
C VAL A 251 -19.01 17.16 7.27
N LEU A 252 -17.75 17.49 6.98
CA LEU A 252 -17.30 18.85 6.74
C LEU A 252 -16.87 18.96 5.27
N LYS A 253 -17.51 19.88 4.53
CA LYS A 253 -17.18 20.17 3.13
C LYS A 253 -17.18 21.68 2.93
N ASP A 254 -16.11 22.23 2.37
CA ASP A 254 -15.93 23.68 2.18
C ASP A 254 -16.16 24.51 3.46
N GLY A 255 -15.79 23.96 4.63
CA GLY A 255 -16.00 24.57 5.93
C GLY A 255 -17.44 24.51 6.45
N VAL A 256 -18.37 23.91 5.69
CA VAL A 256 -19.78 23.75 6.08
C VAL A 256 -20.00 22.34 6.63
N ALA A 257 -20.47 22.27 7.88
CA ALA A 257 -20.87 21.02 8.50
C ALA A 257 -22.27 20.62 8.01
N THR A 258 -22.42 19.39 7.52
CA THR A 258 -23.70 18.84 7.04
C THR A 258 -23.87 17.40 7.51
N GLU A 259 -25.12 16.92 7.52
CA GLU A 259 -25.43 15.51 7.78
C GLU A 259 -25.91 14.83 6.51
N ILE A 260 -25.45 13.58 6.30
CA ILE A 260 -25.90 12.71 5.22
C ILE A 260 -26.52 11.47 5.85
N ARG A 261 -27.81 11.25 5.59
CA ARG A 261 -28.55 10.09 6.12
C ARG A 261 -28.29 8.85 5.28
N ALA A 262 -28.20 7.71 5.97
CA ALA A 262 -28.04 6.38 5.40
C ALA A 262 -29.20 5.47 5.86
N THR A 263 -30.11 5.11 4.95
CA THR A 263 -31.30 4.33 5.31
C THR A 263 -30.95 2.89 5.68
N ARG A 264 -29.92 2.30 5.06
CA ARG A 264 -29.47 0.92 5.27
C ARG A 264 -28.21 0.83 6.13
N GLY A 265 -27.25 1.72 5.93
CA GLY A 265 -26.06 1.73 6.78
C GLY A 265 -24.88 2.53 6.24
N VAL A 266 -23.84 2.61 7.07
CA VAL A 266 -22.58 3.29 6.78
C VAL A 266 -21.46 2.25 6.73
N ILE A 267 -20.61 2.30 5.71
CA ILE A 267 -19.44 1.42 5.57
C ILE A 267 -18.17 2.26 5.73
N MET A 268 -17.33 1.90 6.70
CA MET A 268 -16.04 2.56 6.92
C MET A 268 -14.94 1.87 6.10
N GLY A 269 -14.42 2.56 5.09
CA GLY A 269 -13.29 2.14 4.24
C GLY A 269 -12.19 3.21 4.19
N SER A 270 -12.00 3.95 5.28
CA SER A 270 -11.28 5.22 5.34
C SER A 270 -9.80 5.14 5.72
N GLY A 271 -9.22 3.93 5.68
CA GLY A 271 -7.80 3.72 5.99
C GLY A 271 -7.48 3.75 7.49
N GLY A 272 -6.18 3.82 7.79
CA GLY A 272 -5.66 3.81 9.16
C GLY A 272 -5.40 5.21 9.72
N PHE A 273 -4.51 5.26 10.70
CA PHE A 273 -4.10 6.48 11.42
C PHE A 273 -2.61 6.80 11.25
N GLU A 274 -1.96 6.29 10.20
CA GLU A 274 -0.52 6.43 10.01
C GLU A 274 -0.02 7.88 9.91
N LYS A 275 -0.91 8.84 9.62
CA LYS A 275 -0.63 10.29 9.60
C LYS A 275 -1.18 11.06 10.80
N ASN A 276 -1.59 10.37 11.86
CA ASN A 276 -2.04 10.98 13.11
C ASN A 276 -0.99 10.72 14.22
N LEU A 277 -0.19 11.73 14.56
CA LEU A 277 0.89 11.59 15.55
C LEU A 277 0.35 11.21 16.93
N GLU A 278 -0.74 11.84 17.38
CA GLU A 278 -1.34 11.58 18.69
C GLU A 278 -1.78 10.11 18.84
N MET A 279 -2.45 9.56 17.82
CA MET A 279 -2.82 8.14 17.83
C MET A 279 -1.61 7.22 17.78
N ARG A 280 -0.56 7.57 17.03
CA ARG A 280 0.69 6.79 16.99
C ARG A 280 1.39 6.82 18.35
N GLU A 281 1.50 7.97 19.00
CA GLU A 281 2.10 8.10 20.33
C GLU A 281 1.30 7.35 21.39
N LYS A 282 -0.03 7.36 21.26
CA LYS A 282 -0.93 6.67 22.20
C LYS A 282 -0.90 5.15 22.06
N TYR A 283 -0.85 4.64 20.82
CA TYR A 283 -1.08 3.21 20.56
C TYR A 283 0.16 2.45 20.08
N GLN A 284 1.06 3.07 19.30
CA GLN A 284 2.17 2.37 18.64
C GLN A 284 3.47 2.38 19.45
N PRO A 285 4.39 1.43 19.19
CA PRO A 285 5.75 1.42 19.74
C PRO A 285 6.49 2.74 19.56
N GLN A 286 7.31 3.09 20.56
CA GLN A 286 8.14 4.28 20.56
C GLN A 286 9.61 3.94 20.29
N PRO A 287 10.36 4.83 19.61
CA PRO A 287 9.92 6.11 19.07
C PRO A 287 9.03 5.96 17.81
N THR A 288 8.21 6.97 17.51
CA THR A 288 7.32 7.00 16.33
C THR A 288 7.30 8.38 15.64
N SER A 289 7.00 8.42 14.34
CA SER A 289 6.79 9.68 13.62
C SER A 289 5.88 9.51 12.41
N VAL A 290 5.08 10.54 12.12
CA VAL A 290 4.28 10.65 10.89
C VAL A 290 5.14 10.91 9.65
N ASP A 291 6.40 11.28 9.81
CA ASP A 291 7.33 11.53 8.69
C ASP A 291 7.91 10.23 8.10
N TRP A 292 7.75 9.11 8.80
CA TRP A 292 8.29 7.82 8.36
C TRP A 292 7.33 7.07 7.43
N THR A 293 6.02 7.34 7.50
CA THR A 293 5.05 6.58 6.72
C THR A 293 5.05 6.95 5.23
N THR A 294 4.93 5.93 4.38
CA THR A 294 4.65 6.06 2.94
C THR A 294 3.15 5.98 2.61
N GLY A 295 2.27 5.92 3.61
CA GLY A 295 0.81 5.92 3.46
C GLY A 295 0.26 7.25 2.95
N ALA A 296 -1.04 7.27 2.64
CA ALA A 296 -1.72 8.46 2.15
C ALA A 296 -1.74 9.58 3.20
N PRO A 297 -1.57 10.86 2.81
CA PRO A 297 -1.54 11.97 3.76
C PRO A 297 -2.88 12.17 4.49
N SER A 298 -3.98 11.71 3.89
CA SER A 298 -5.35 11.83 4.42
C SER A 298 -5.71 10.78 5.48
N ASN A 299 -4.88 9.74 5.68
CA ASN A 299 -5.15 8.66 6.64
C ASN A 299 -4.83 9.08 8.08
N ALA A 300 -5.73 9.85 8.67
CA ALA A 300 -5.62 10.42 10.01
C ALA A 300 -6.47 9.70 11.07
N GLY A 301 -7.01 8.52 10.77
CA GLY A 301 -7.79 7.71 11.72
C GLY A 301 -9.25 8.12 11.90
N GLY A 302 -9.79 9.00 11.06
CA GLY A 302 -11.14 9.56 11.23
C GLY A 302 -12.27 8.52 11.36
N GLY A 303 -12.22 7.43 10.58
CA GLY A 303 -13.18 6.32 10.71
C GLY A 303 -13.06 5.56 12.03
N ILE A 304 -11.84 5.32 12.50
CA ILE A 304 -11.56 4.65 13.78
C ILE A 304 -12.07 5.53 14.93
N LEU A 305 -11.73 6.82 14.93
CA LEU A 305 -12.18 7.78 15.95
C LEU A 305 -13.71 7.90 15.98
N ALA A 306 -14.37 7.94 14.82
CA ALA A 306 -15.83 7.93 14.74
C ALA A 306 -16.44 6.64 15.31
N GLY A 307 -15.79 5.49 15.09
CA GLY A 307 -16.16 4.21 15.68
C GLY A 307 -16.02 4.21 17.21
N ILE A 308 -14.87 4.63 17.73
CA ILE A 308 -14.63 4.76 19.18
C ILE A 308 -15.68 5.68 19.82
N ALA A 309 -15.96 6.82 19.21
CA ALA A 309 -16.97 7.77 19.70
C ALA A 309 -18.40 7.18 19.70
N ALA A 310 -18.66 6.19 18.84
CA ALA A 310 -19.92 5.44 18.78
C ALA A 310 -19.95 4.22 19.73
N GLY A 311 -18.88 3.98 20.50
CA GLY A 311 -18.77 2.85 21.42
C GLY A 311 -18.24 1.55 20.78
N ALA A 312 -17.59 1.62 19.61
CA ALA A 312 -16.97 0.46 19.00
C ALA A 312 -15.69 0.05 19.76
N GLU A 313 -15.48 -1.26 19.88
CA GLU A 313 -14.20 -1.82 20.33
C GLU A 313 -13.11 -1.63 19.26
N ILE A 314 -11.86 -1.59 19.72
CA ILE A 314 -10.66 -1.51 18.89
C ILE A 314 -9.72 -2.65 19.27
N ASP A 315 -8.90 -3.07 18.31
CA ASP A 315 -7.94 -4.15 18.47
C ASP A 315 -6.73 -3.90 17.56
N LEU A 316 -5.57 -4.48 17.91
CA LEU A 316 -4.31 -4.41 17.15
C LEU A 316 -3.84 -2.98 16.82
N MET A 317 -4.17 -2.01 17.67
CA MET A 317 -3.82 -0.59 17.48
C MET A 317 -2.32 -0.31 17.67
N ASP A 318 -1.63 -1.23 18.32
CA ASP A 318 -0.19 -1.24 18.56
C ASP A 318 0.62 -1.72 17.36
N ASP A 319 -0.02 -2.32 16.35
CA ASP A 319 0.69 -2.81 15.17
C ASP A 319 0.40 -2.00 13.89
N ALA A 320 1.16 -2.27 12.84
CA ALA A 320 0.97 -1.70 11.51
C ALA A 320 1.52 -2.61 10.42
N TRP A 321 1.19 -2.30 9.17
CA TRP A 321 1.96 -2.79 8.03
C TRP A 321 3.31 -2.05 7.98
N TRP A 322 4.23 -2.48 8.84
CA TRP A 322 5.53 -1.86 9.02
C TRP A 322 6.44 -2.04 7.81
N GLY A 323 7.50 -1.26 7.75
CA GLY A 323 8.66 -1.59 6.92
C GLY A 323 9.79 -0.60 7.17
N PRO A 324 11.06 -1.03 7.08
CA PRO A 324 12.17 -0.11 7.25
C PRO A 324 12.11 1.01 6.21
N THR A 325 12.35 2.25 6.61
CA THR A 325 12.32 3.41 5.71
C THR A 325 13.62 4.19 5.75
N ILE A 326 14.11 4.61 4.58
CA ILE A 326 15.23 5.54 4.46
C ILE A 326 14.65 6.97 4.50
N PRO A 327 15.00 7.82 5.49
CA PRO A 327 14.47 9.17 5.63
C PRO A 327 15.15 10.14 4.65
N LEU A 328 14.84 10.03 3.36
CA LEU A 328 15.42 10.89 2.34
C LEU A 328 14.93 12.34 2.49
N PRO A 329 15.70 13.35 2.03
CA PRO A 329 15.29 14.76 2.13
C PRO A 329 13.96 15.15 1.49
N ASN A 330 13.44 14.32 0.58
CA ASN A 330 12.17 14.58 -0.11
C ASN A 330 11.00 13.74 0.45
N GLY A 331 11.21 13.07 1.59
CA GLY A 331 10.25 12.16 2.20
C GLY A 331 10.78 10.72 2.33
N PRO A 332 10.05 9.86 3.06
CA PRO A 332 10.50 8.51 3.35
C PRO A 332 10.52 7.62 2.10
N TRP A 333 11.55 6.79 2.00
CA TRP A 333 11.65 5.73 0.99
C TRP A 333 11.47 4.37 1.64
N PHE A 334 10.50 3.60 1.18
CA PHE A 334 10.28 2.24 1.65
C PHE A 334 11.46 1.33 1.26
N CYS A 335 12.28 0.94 2.25
CA CYS A 335 13.50 0.15 2.07
C CYS A 335 13.16 -1.33 1.94
N LEU A 336 12.67 -1.70 0.75
CA LEU A 336 12.22 -3.06 0.47
C LEU A 336 13.35 -3.93 -0.08
N ALA A 337 13.79 -3.62 -1.30
CA ALA A 337 14.80 -4.42 -1.98
C ALA A 337 16.20 -4.09 -1.46
N GLU A 338 16.46 -2.83 -1.10
CA GLU A 338 17.78 -2.38 -0.72
C GLU A 338 18.34 -3.21 0.45
N ARG A 339 17.56 -3.43 1.51
CA ARG A 339 18.02 -4.18 2.68
C ARG A 339 18.29 -5.67 2.41
N ASN A 340 17.55 -6.30 1.48
CA ASN A 340 17.56 -7.76 1.32
C ASN A 340 18.48 -8.26 0.19
N LEU A 341 19.20 -7.36 -0.48
CA LEU A 341 20.14 -7.71 -1.54
C LEU A 341 21.53 -8.06 -0.97
N PRO A 342 22.27 -9.02 -1.57
CA PRO A 342 23.56 -9.46 -1.04
C PRO A 342 24.63 -8.35 -1.03
N GLY A 343 25.33 -8.20 0.10
CA GLY A 343 26.44 -7.26 0.26
C GLY A 343 26.11 -6.01 1.10
N SER A 344 24.94 -5.98 1.73
CA SER A 344 24.59 -5.02 2.78
C SER A 344 24.33 -5.72 4.11
N ILE A 345 24.54 -4.99 5.21
CA ILE A 345 24.13 -5.37 6.56
C ILE A 345 23.43 -4.20 7.25
N ILE A 346 22.66 -4.48 8.30
CA ILE A 346 22.06 -3.43 9.14
C ILE A 346 22.63 -3.55 10.55
N VAL A 347 23.10 -2.43 11.10
CA VAL A 347 23.68 -2.34 12.45
C VAL A 347 22.93 -1.34 13.31
N ASN A 348 22.83 -1.65 14.60
CA ASN A 348 22.27 -0.75 15.63
C ASN A 348 23.31 0.28 16.11
N ALA A 349 22.94 1.10 17.10
CA ALA A 349 23.82 2.13 17.68
C ALA A 349 25.08 1.56 18.36
N ALA A 350 25.12 0.26 18.66
CA ALA A 350 26.31 -0.43 19.18
C ALA A 350 27.19 -1.05 18.07
N GLY A 351 26.91 -0.77 16.79
CA GLY A 351 27.66 -1.30 15.66
C GLY A 351 27.41 -2.80 15.41
N ARG A 352 26.34 -3.38 15.99
CA ARG A 352 26.06 -4.82 15.92
C ARG A 352 24.90 -5.11 14.98
N ARG A 353 25.02 -6.18 14.20
CA ARG A 353 23.89 -6.79 13.49
C ARG A 353 22.93 -7.39 14.51
N PHE A 354 21.63 -7.23 14.29
CA PHE A 354 20.58 -7.68 15.21
C PHE A 354 19.46 -8.45 14.53
N MET A 355 19.42 -8.50 13.20
CA MET A 355 18.40 -9.23 12.45
C MET A 355 18.96 -9.79 11.13
N ASN A 356 18.22 -10.71 10.52
CA ASN A 356 18.41 -11.08 9.13
C ASN A 356 17.82 -9.96 8.24
N GLU A 357 18.67 -9.30 7.45
CA GLU A 357 18.26 -8.16 6.62
C GLU A 357 17.27 -8.53 5.50
N ALA A 358 17.10 -9.83 5.24
CA ALA A 358 16.15 -10.39 4.27
C ALA A 358 14.81 -10.85 4.87
N LEU A 359 14.55 -10.62 6.16
CA LEU A 359 13.24 -10.90 6.78
C LEU A 359 12.08 -10.22 6.01
N PRO A 360 10.82 -10.67 6.13
CA PRO A 360 9.67 -9.86 5.73
C PRO A 360 9.72 -8.47 6.38
N TYR A 361 9.21 -7.45 5.70
CA TYR A 361 9.41 -6.07 6.15
C TYR A 361 8.72 -5.75 7.48
N VAL A 362 7.66 -6.48 7.82
CA VAL A 362 6.97 -6.34 9.12
C VAL A 362 7.86 -6.89 10.22
N GLU A 363 8.29 -8.15 10.09
CA GLU A 363 9.22 -8.81 11.01
C GLU A 363 10.53 -8.03 11.21
N ALA A 364 11.06 -7.43 10.15
CA ALA A 364 12.25 -6.60 10.25
C ALA A 364 12.05 -5.39 11.19
N VAL A 365 10.86 -4.78 11.20
CA VAL A 365 10.55 -3.66 12.11
C VAL A 365 10.19 -4.16 13.51
N HIS A 366 9.55 -5.32 13.64
CA HIS A 366 9.34 -5.95 14.94
C HIS A 366 10.69 -6.26 15.62
N GLU A 367 11.68 -6.79 14.90
CA GLU A 367 13.04 -6.98 15.44
C GLU A 367 13.76 -5.66 15.75
N ILE A 368 13.50 -4.58 15.00
CA ILE A 368 14.00 -3.23 15.34
C ILE A 368 13.43 -2.76 16.68
N TYR A 369 12.10 -2.82 16.88
CA TYR A 369 11.48 -2.35 18.12
C TYR A 369 11.79 -3.24 19.33
N LYS A 370 11.83 -4.56 19.14
CA LYS A 370 12.31 -5.50 20.17
C LYS A 370 13.76 -5.20 20.57
N GLY A 371 14.59 -4.80 19.61
CA GLY A 371 15.94 -4.31 19.89
C GLY A 371 15.93 -3.00 20.67
N GLU A 372 15.09 -2.03 20.30
CA GLU A 372 14.95 -0.74 20.98
C GLU A 372 14.59 -0.90 22.46
N GLU A 373 13.73 -1.88 22.79
CA GLU A 373 13.34 -2.22 24.17
C GLU A 373 14.51 -2.65 25.07
N THR A 374 15.64 -3.08 24.48
CA THR A 374 16.84 -3.44 25.24
C THR A 374 17.62 -2.23 25.78
N GLY A 375 17.24 -1.02 25.38
CA GLY A 375 17.95 0.23 25.71
C GLY A 375 19.16 0.52 24.80
N VAL A 376 19.47 -0.37 23.86
CA VAL A 376 20.39 -0.09 22.75
C VAL A 376 19.59 0.53 21.62
N GLY A 377 20.02 1.68 21.09
CA GLY A 377 19.30 2.35 20.00
C GLY A 377 19.27 1.52 18.71
N HIS A 378 18.07 1.21 18.22
CA HIS A 378 17.77 0.56 16.95
C HIS A 378 16.97 1.48 16.01
N VAL A 379 16.39 2.57 16.52
CA VAL A 379 15.74 3.63 15.73
C VAL A 379 16.48 4.96 15.92
N PRO A 380 17.31 5.42 14.97
CA PRO A 380 17.61 4.79 13.68
C PRO A 380 18.65 3.66 13.78
N SER A 381 18.69 2.83 12.74
CA SER A 381 19.77 1.88 12.44
C SER A 381 20.49 2.26 11.15
N TRP A 382 21.73 1.81 10.98
CA TRP A 382 22.51 2.07 9.77
C TRP A 382 22.55 0.87 8.83
N MET A 383 22.13 1.07 7.58
CA MET A 383 22.39 0.11 6.50
C MET A 383 23.79 0.37 5.93
N VAL A 384 24.69 -0.60 6.09
CA VAL A 384 26.09 -0.52 5.66
C VAL A 384 26.29 -1.38 4.43
N PHE A 385 26.93 -0.81 3.40
CA PHE A 385 27.26 -1.51 2.15
C PHE A 385 28.49 -0.87 1.48
N ASP A 386 29.11 -1.61 0.57
CA ASP A 386 30.32 -1.16 -0.13
C ASP A 386 30.05 -0.67 -1.57
N GLN A 387 31.12 -0.23 -2.25
CA GLN A 387 31.03 0.19 -3.64
C GLN A 387 30.62 -0.96 -4.59
N ARG A 388 30.92 -2.22 -4.24
CA ARG A 388 30.53 -3.39 -5.03
C ARG A 388 29.01 -3.55 -5.01
N TYR A 389 28.36 -3.42 -3.86
CA TYR A 389 26.91 -3.39 -3.73
C TYR A 389 26.34 -2.28 -4.61
N ARG A 390 26.84 -1.05 -4.46
CA ARG A 390 26.34 0.12 -5.21
C ARG A 390 26.50 0.02 -6.72
N ASN A 391 27.53 -0.68 -7.18
CA ASN A 391 27.79 -0.92 -8.60
C ASN A 391 26.87 -1.98 -9.22
N ARG A 392 26.15 -2.76 -8.41
CA ARG A 392 25.34 -3.89 -8.86
C ARG A 392 23.84 -3.60 -8.89
N TYR A 393 23.33 -2.94 -7.85
CA TYR A 393 21.91 -2.86 -7.57
C TYR A 393 21.32 -1.45 -7.74
N LEU A 394 20.00 -1.41 -7.93
CA LEU A 394 19.22 -0.20 -7.70
C LEU A 394 19.26 0.18 -6.21
N PHE A 395 19.30 1.47 -5.92
CA PHE A 395 19.22 1.96 -4.55
C PHE A 395 18.38 3.23 -4.49
N ALA A 396 17.23 3.17 -3.82
CA ALA A 396 16.34 4.29 -3.63
C ALA A 396 16.01 5.06 -4.92
N GLY A 397 15.69 4.30 -5.98
CA GLY A 397 15.37 4.82 -7.31
C GLY A 397 16.59 5.19 -8.17
N LEU A 398 17.82 5.05 -7.68
CA LEU A 398 19.04 5.34 -8.42
C LEU A 398 19.58 4.09 -9.11
N SER A 399 19.96 4.25 -10.39
CA SER A 399 20.58 3.19 -11.21
C SER A 399 21.93 2.73 -10.63
N PRO A 400 22.38 1.47 -10.87
CA PRO A 400 23.73 1.03 -10.53
C PRO A 400 24.78 2.03 -11.01
N ARG A 401 25.82 2.29 -10.20
CA ARG A 401 26.90 3.27 -10.47
C ARG A 401 26.49 4.75 -10.57
N GLN A 402 25.21 5.10 -10.52
CA GLN A 402 24.79 6.49 -10.47
C GLN A 402 25.28 7.14 -9.15
N PRO A 403 25.96 8.30 -9.17
CA PRO A 403 26.38 8.97 -7.95
C PRO A 403 25.20 9.27 -7.03
N PHE A 404 25.42 9.17 -5.72
CA PHE A 404 24.43 9.61 -4.76
C PHE A 404 24.27 11.15 -4.80
N PRO A 405 23.04 11.68 -4.71
CA PRO A 405 22.82 13.13 -4.69
C PRO A 405 23.54 13.79 -3.50
N GLY A 406 24.24 14.91 -3.75
CA GLY A 406 24.95 15.67 -2.70
C GLY A 406 24.05 16.04 -1.50
N ARG A 407 22.76 16.27 -1.74
CA ARG A 407 21.77 16.55 -0.68
C ARG A 407 21.59 15.40 0.34
N TRP A 408 21.84 14.15 -0.04
CA TRP A 408 21.74 13.01 0.88
C TRP A 408 22.92 12.98 1.87
N PHE A 409 24.11 13.39 1.42
CA PHE A 409 25.24 13.60 2.31
C PHE A 409 25.01 14.80 3.23
N LYS A 410 24.52 15.92 2.68
CA LYS A 410 24.23 17.13 3.45
C LYS A 410 23.17 16.92 4.55
N SER A 411 22.17 16.07 4.30
CA SER A 411 21.14 15.78 5.31
C SER A 411 21.58 14.74 6.35
N GLY A 412 22.74 14.12 6.19
CA GLY A 412 23.23 13.07 7.08
C GLY A 412 22.60 11.69 6.87
N VAL A 413 21.61 11.53 5.96
CA VAL A 413 20.99 10.21 5.69
C VAL A 413 21.98 9.23 5.04
N LEU A 414 23.04 9.75 4.43
CA LEU A 414 24.12 8.96 3.85
C LEU A 414 25.47 9.46 4.34
N LYS A 415 26.28 8.54 4.84
CA LYS A 415 27.66 8.75 5.24
C LYS A 415 28.60 7.91 4.38
N LYS A 416 29.86 8.34 4.25
CA LYS A 416 30.88 7.64 3.47
C LYS A 416 32.25 7.90 4.08
N ALA A 417 33.04 6.84 4.21
CA ALA A 417 34.46 6.89 4.52
C ALA A 417 35.25 5.99 3.56
N ALA A 418 36.58 6.01 3.68
CA ALA A 418 37.48 5.18 2.88
C ALA A 418 37.59 3.74 3.41
N ASP A 419 37.37 3.55 4.71
CA ASP A 419 37.49 2.30 5.45
C ASP A 419 36.35 2.17 6.48
N VAL A 420 36.35 1.06 7.22
CA VAL A 420 35.28 0.73 8.18
C VAL A 420 35.42 1.57 9.44
N GLU A 421 36.63 1.84 9.90
CA GLU A 421 36.94 2.64 11.08
C GLU A 421 36.51 4.10 10.90
N GLY A 422 36.82 4.69 9.75
CA GLY A 422 36.35 6.01 9.37
C GLY A 422 34.83 6.04 9.22
N LEU A 423 34.21 4.97 8.71
CA LEU A 423 32.75 4.91 8.61
C LEU A 423 32.11 4.84 9.99
N ALA A 424 32.65 4.02 10.90
CA ALA A 424 32.21 3.88 12.28
C ALA A 424 32.24 5.25 12.99
N THR A 425 33.31 6.02 12.77
CA THR A 425 33.44 7.40 13.27
C THR A 425 32.36 8.33 12.71
N GLU A 426 32.11 8.28 11.40
CA GLU A 426 31.10 9.13 10.74
C GLU A 426 29.65 8.84 11.15
N ILE A 427 29.36 7.59 11.50
CA ILE A 427 28.01 7.15 11.92
C ILE A 427 27.85 7.05 13.44
N GLY A 428 28.92 7.28 14.20
CA GLY A 428 28.92 7.33 15.66
C GLY A 428 28.72 5.96 16.33
N VAL A 429 29.30 4.88 15.79
CA VAL A 429 29.23 3.53 16.38
C VAL A 429 30.63 3.02 16.78
N PRO A 430 30.73 2.10 17.76
CA PRO A 430 31.99 1.53 18.23
C PRO A 430 32.78 0.72 17.19
#